data_AF-A0A7C2USF7-F1
#
_entry.id   AF-A0A7C2USF7-F1
#
_cell.length_a   1.000
_cell.length_b   1.000
_cell.length_c   1.000
_cell.angle_alpha   90.00
_cell.angle_beta   90.00
_cell.angle_gamma   90.00
#
_symmetry.space_group_name_H-M   'P 1'
#
loop_
_entity.id
_entity.type
_entity.pdbx_description
1 polymer ?
#
loop_
_entity_poly.entity_id
_entity_poly.type
_entity_poly.pdbx_seq_one_letter_code
_entity_poly.pdbx_strand_id
1 'polypeptide(L)' 'LEDLLVKWLNELISLSSLKGLVFSKFSVKVDEKKISLKGSAWGQNIKDVPLQEEVKAATYADIKVERDNDQWVAQCIVDV' A
#
# COMPACT_ATOMS: atom_id res chain seq x y z
N LEU A 1 -0.81 13.24 -4.62
CA LEU A 1 -1.38 11.87 -4.55
C LEU A 1 -0.41 10.89 -3.89
N GLU A 2 0.88 11.10 -4.08
CA GLU A 2 2.04 10.48 -3.46
C GLU A 2 1.90 10.29 -1.94
N ASP A 3 1.53 11.34 -1.20
CA ASP A 3 1.32 11.26 0.25
C ASP A 3 0.21 10.25 0.63
N LEU A 4 -0.86 10.13 -0.19
CA LEU A 4 -1.90 9.12 0.03
C LEU A 4 -1.38 7.70 -0.21
N LEU A 5 -0.50 7.50 -1.19
CA LEU A 5 0.13 6.21 -1.45
C LEU A 5 0.97 5.78 -0.23
N VAL A 6 1.86 6.65 0.24
CA VAL A 6 2.74 6.35 1.39
C VAL A 6 1.93 6.09 2.65
N LYS A 7 0.93 6.93 2.95
CA LYS A 7 0.07 6.74 4.13
C LYS A 7 -0.71 5.44 4.05
N TRP A 8 -1.32 5.15 2.89
CA TRP A 8 -2.08 3.92 2.70
C TRP A 8 -1.22 2.65 2.84
N LEU A 9 -0.05 2.62 2.21
CA LEU A 9 0.86 1.48 2.31
C LEU A 9 1.35 1.28 3.75
N ASN A 10 1.72 2.36 4.46
CA ASN A 10 2.16 2.26 5.85
C ASN A 10 1.04 1.87 6.81
N GLU A 11 -0.21 2.25 6.55
CA GLU A 11 -1.37 1.72 7.30
C GLU A 11 -1.52 0.22 7.11
N LEU A 12 -1.37 -0.28 5.87
CA LEU A 12 -1.45 -1.72 5.58
C LEU A 12 -0.29 -2.50 6.21
N ILE A 13 0.94 -1.99 6.12
CA ILE A 13 2.12 -2.58 6.78
C ILE A 13 1.90 -2.64 8.28
N SER A 14 1.50 -1.53 8.90
CA SER A 14 1.21 -1.48 10.34
C SER A 14 0.12 -2.48 10.75
N LEU A 15 -0.97 -2.56 9.98
CA LEU A 15 -2.06 -3.51 10.25
C LEU A 15 -1.60 -4.97 10.08
N SER A 16 -0.76 -5.24 9.08
CA SER A 16 -0.16 -6.56 8.83
C SER A 16 0.65 -7.01 10.05
N SER A 17 1.61 -6.19 10.51
CA SER A 17 2.47 -6.54 11.65
C SER A 17 1.68 -6.62 12.97
N LEU A 18 0.71 -5.73 13.19
CA LEU A 18 -0.11 -5.74 14.42
C LEU A 18 -1.09 -6.91 14.49
N LYS A 19 -1.64 -7.34 13.35
CA LYS A 19 -2.70 -8.38 13.31
C LYS A 19 -2.22 -9.74 12.82
N GLY A 20 -0.97 -9.84 12.36
CA GLY A 20 -0.44 -11.06 11.73
C GLY A 20 -1.23 -11.46 10.49
N LEU A 21 -1.54 -10.49 9.63
CA LEU A 21 -2.33 -10.69 8.41
C LEU A 21 -1.52 -10.34 7.17
N VAL A 22 -1.69 -11.13 6.10
CA VAL A 22 -1.14 -10.80 4.79
C VAL A 22 -2.30 -10.46 3.85
N PHE A 23 -2.27 -9.26 3.28
CA PHE A 23 -3.31 -8.78 2.36
C PHE A 23 -2.96 -9.12 0.91
N SER A 24 -3.95 -9.60 0.15
CA SER A 24 -3.79 -10.02 -1.24
C SER A 24 -4.80 -9.39 -2.20
N LYS A 25 -5.83 -8.72 -1.67
CA LYS A 25 -6.84 -8.03 -2.47
C LYS A 25 -7.13 -6.65 -1.89
N PHE A 26 -7.28 -5.67 -2.77
CA PHE A 26 -7.50 -4.27 -2.40
C PHE A 26 -8.60 -3.66 -3.26
N SER A 27 -9.38 -2.76 -2.68
CA SER A 27 -10.35 -1.91 -3.38
C SER A 27 -10.17 -0.50 -2.88
N VAL A 28 -9.79 0.41 -3.77
CA VAL A 28 -9.41 1.78 -3.41
C VAL A 28 -10.24 2.76 -4.23
N LYS A 29 -10.77 3.79 -3.57
CA LYS A 29 -11.39 4.94 -4.20
C LYS A 29 -10.60 6.18 -3.81
N VAL A 30 -10.13 6.92 -4.81
CA VAL A 30 -9.37 8.16 -4.63
C VAL A 30 -10.22 9.32 -5.10
N ASP A 31 -10.31 10.36 -4.28
CA ASP A 31 -10.86 11.67 -4.66
C ASP A 31 -9.69 12.65 -4.78
N GLU A 32 -9.28 12.91 -6.02
CA GLU A 32 -8.15 13.81 -6.34
C GLU A 32 -8.44 15.26 -5.95
N LYS A 33 -9.70 15.68 -5.95
CA LYS A 33 -10.06 17.07 -5.60
C LYS A 33 -9.94 17.30 -4.10
N LYS A 34 -10.29 16.29 -3.30
CA LYS A 34 -10.22 16.35 -1.83
C LYS A 34 -8.90 15.81 -1.26
N ILE A 35 -8.03 15.25 -2.11
CA ILE A 35 -6.82 14.55 -1.70
C ILE A 35 -7.15 13.56 -0.58
N SER A 36 -8.08 12.64 -0.88
CA SER A 36 -8.53 11.64 0.08
C SER A 36 -8.65 10.26 -0.55
N LEU A 37 -8.46 9.24 0.28
CA LEU A 37 -8.51 7.84 -0.11
C LEU A 37 -9.45 7.08 0.83
N LYS A 38 -10.29 6.21 0.26
CA LYS A 38 -11.01 5.18 1.01
C LYS A 38 -10.65 3.82 0.45
N GLY A 39 -10.16 2.94 1.32
CA GLY A 39 -9.67 1.63 0.95
C GLY A 39 -10.35 0.50 1.73
N SER A 40 -10.38 -0.68 1.13
CA SER A 40 -10.63 -1.94 1.81
C SER A 40 -9.56 -2.93 1.37
N ALA A 41 -9.05 -3.71 2.33
CA ALA A 41 -8.05 -4.74 2.11
C ALA A 41 -8.57 -6.07 2.68
N TRP A 42 -8.33 -7.16 1.94
CA TRP A 42 -8.66 -8.51 2.35
C TRP A 42 -7.42 -9.37 2.33
N GLY A 43 -7.34 -10.29 3.28
CA GLY A 43 -6.16 -11.08 3.54
C GLY A 43 -6.47 -12.30 4.39
N GLN A 44 -5.40 -13.01 4.76
CA GLN A 44 -5.45 -14.21 5.59
C GLN A 44 -4.38 -14.16 6.67
N ASN A 45 -4.36 -15.15 7.57
CA ASN A 45 -3.34 -15.22 8.60
C ASN A 45 -1.97 -15.45 7.98
N ILE A 46 -0.96 -14.76 8.51
CA ILE A 46 0.43 -14.85 8.06
C ILE A 46 1.01 -16.26 8.15
N LYS A 47 0.50 -17.10 9.08
CA LYS A 47 0.95 -18.49 9.26
C LYS A 47 0.53 -19.43 8.12
N ASP A 48 -0.43 -19.02 7.31
CA ASP A 48 -1.00 -19.84 6.24
C ASP A 48 -0.26 -19.65 4.91
N VAL A 49 0.78 -18.80 4.87
CA VAL A 49 1.54 -18.48 3.66
C VAL A 49 3.05 -18.52 3.92
N PRO A 50 3.85 -19.05 2.99
CA PRO A 50 5.31 -18.93 3.08
C PRO A 50 5.70 -17.48 2.80
N LEU A 51 6.31 -16.82 3.78
CA LEU A 51 6.85 -15.47 3.64
C LEU A 51 8.34 -15.47 3.33
N GLN A 52 8.77 -14.43 2.64
CA GLN A 52 10.19 -14.12 2.45
C GLN A 52 10.60 -13.07 3.49
N GLU A 53 10.73 -11.82 3.07
CA GLU A 53 11.18 -10.71 3.91
C GLU A 53 10.00 -9.83 4.32
N GLU A 54 10.03 -9.32 5.54
CA GLU A 54 9.02 -8.38 6.04
C GLU A 54 9.35 -6.98 5.56
N VAL A 55 8.36 -6.27 5.03
CA VAL A 55 8.51 -4.85 4.68
C VAL A 55 8.29 -4.02 5.94
N LYS A 56 9.26 -3.16 6.28
CA LYS A 56 9.23 -2.29 7.46
C LYS A 56 8.46 -1.01 7.20
N ALA A 57 8.65 -0.38 6.05
CA ALA A 57 8.01 0.89 5.71
C ALA A 57 7.97 1.17 4.20
N ALA A 58 6.92 1.85 3.76
CA ALA A 58 6.91 2.55 2.47
C ALA A 58 7.52 3.95 2.63
N THR A 59 8.44 4.32 1.74
CA THR A 59 9.21 5.57 1.85
C THR A 59 8.85 6.57 0.75
N TYR A 60 9.36 7.80 0.86
CA TYR A 60 9.27 8.80 -0.21
C TYR A 60 10.38 8.66 -1.28
N ALA A 61 11.26 7.66 -1.16
CA ALA A 61 12.32 7.44 -2.13
C ALA A 61 11.73 6.91 -3.45
N ASP A 62 12.12 7.54 -4.56
CA ASP A 62 11.62 7.27 -5.92
C ASP A 62 10.09 7.23 -6.03
N ILE A 63 9.42 8.11 -5.27
CA ILE A 63 7.98 8.19 -5.23
C ILE A 63 7.41 8.84 -6.47
N LYS A 64 6.35 8.23 -7.01
CA LYS A 64 5.70 8.72 -8.23
C LYS A 64 4.26 8.21 -8.29
N VAL A 65 3.32 9.11 -8.54
CA VAL A 65 1.91 8.79 -8.82
C VAL A 65 1.46 9.62 -10.02
N GLU A 66 1.47 9.03 -11.20
CA GLU A 66 1.17 9.74 -12.44
C GLU A 66 0.37 8.89 -13.41
N ARG A 67 -0.19 9.57 -14.41
CA ARG A 67 -0.87 8.93 -15.52
C ARG A 67 0.13 8.68 -16.64
N ASP A 68 0.35 7.42 -16.97
CA ASP A 68 1.17 6.96 -18.07
C ASP A 68 0.23 6.40 -19.16
N ASN A 69 0.06 7.16 -20.24
CA ASN A 69 -0.93 6.90 -21.28
C ASN A 69 -2.37 6.72 -20.72
N ASP A 70 -2.97 5.56 -20.93
CA ASP A 70 -4.31 5.21 -20.46
C ASP A 70 -4.31 4.53 -19.08
N GLN A 71 -3.15 4.47 -18.41
CA GLN A 71 -3.00 3.79 -17.13
C GLN A 71 -2.44 4.72 -16.05
N TRP A 72 -2.68 4.36 -14.80
CA TRP A 72 -2.06 5.02 -13.65
C TRP A 72 -0.90 4.17 -13.16
N VAL A 73 0.23 4.83 -12.89
CA VAL A 73 1.41 4.23 -12.29
C VAL A 73 1.64 4.87 -10.92
N ALA A 74 1.79 4.02 -9.91
CA ALA A 74 2.12 4.40 -8.55
C ALA A 74 3.30 3.56 -8.06
N GLN A 75 4.36 4.20 -7.58
CA GLN A 75 5.57 3.51 -7.11
C GLN A 75 6.21 4.26 -5.93
N CYS A 76 6.98 3.50 -5.14
CA CYS A 76 7.93 3.98 -4.14
C CYS A 76 8.90 2.85 -3.78
N ILE A 77 10.06 3.19 -3.22
CA ILE A 77 10.96 2.22 -2.59
C ILE A 77 10.47 1.90 -1.17
N VAL A 78 10.54 0.61 -0.81
CA VAL A 78 10.24 0.11 0.52
C VAL A 78 11.51 -0.28 1.27
N ASP A 79 11.49 -0.14 2.59
CA ASP A 79 12.53 -0.63 3.49
C ASP A 79 12.18 -2.06 3.94
N VAL A 80 13.16 -2.97 3.88
CA VAL A 80 13.03 -4.41 4.21
C VAL A 80 13.98 -4.80 5.33
#